data_AF-A0A4Y8CSP8-F1
#
_entry.id   AF-A0A4Y8CSP8-F1
#
_cell.length_a   1.000
_cell.length_b   1.000
_cell.length_c   1.000
_cell.angle_alpha   90.00
_cell.angle_beta   90.00
_cell.angle_gamma   90.00
#
_symmetry.space_group_name_H-M   'P 1'
#
loop_
_entity.id
_entity.type
_entity.pdbx_description
1 polymer ?
#
loop_
_entity_poly.entity_id
_entity_poly.type
_entity_poly.pdbx_seq_one_letter_code
_entity_poly.pdbx_strand_id
1 'polypeptide(L)'
;MKKIFLSVFLVLSLNAQNLEIDKIRTDLYSKSGANVLKKVEISLEFDGNNLKENENKLIDAVNTVISGFFYEDIFTEIGKNNFKKTLEKFLDKKYKIKLDDIYIISLSGVEKFDLEEFKRFLESTEAKEKGMGSEVKKAL
;
A
#
# COMPACT_ATOMS: atom_id res chain seq x y z
N MET A 1 6.33 -39.67 33.61
CA MET A 1 7.11 -39.20 32.44
C MET A 1 6.25 -38.78 31.23
N LYS A 2 5.04 -39.33 31.00
CA LYS A 2 4.19 -38.94 29.85
C LYS A 2 3.66 -37.49 29.85
N LYS A 3 3.56 -36.82 31.02
CA LYS A 3 3.00 -35.45 31.11
C LYS A 3 4.00 -34.34 30.71
N ILE A 4 5.30 -34.61 30.78
CA ILE A 4 6.34 -33.62 30.43
C ILE A 4 6.45 -33.46 28.92
N PHE A 5 6.24 -34.55 28.16
CA PHE A 5 6.22 -34.53 26.70
C PHE A 5 5.10 -33.64 26.13
N LEU A 6 3.94 -33.57 26.80
CA LEU A 6 2.83 -32.73 26.38
C LEU A 6 3.13 -31.23 26.55
N SER A 7 3.91 -30.87 27.58
CA SER A 7 4.29 -29.48 27.85
C SER A 7 5.32 -28.93 26.87
N VAL A 8 6.23 -29.78 26.36
CA VAL A 8 7.25 -29.37 25.36
C VAL A 8 6.61 -29.18 23.98
N PHE A 9 5.58 -29.96 23.65
CA PHE A 9 4.86 -29.83 22.38
C PHE A 9 3.98 -28.56 22.32
N LEU A 10 3.48 -28.11 23.47
CA LEU A 10 2.68 -26.88 23.55
C LEU A 10 3.48 -25.60 23.23
N VAL A 11 4.78 -25.56 23.50
CA VAL A 11 5.63 -24.37 23.24
C VAL A 11 5.98 -24.22 21.75
N LEU A 12 5.91 -25.31 20.98
CA LEU A 12 6.11 -25.31 19.52
C LEU A 12 4.81 -25.01 18.76
N SER A 13 3.69 -25.01 19.46
CA SER A 13 2.37 -24.76 18.89
C SER A 13 2.07 -23.28 19.03
N LEU A 14 1.91 -22.59 17.89
CA LEU A 14 1.21 -21.31 17.76
C LEU A 14 2.06 -20.07 18.08
N ASN A 15 2.75 -19.60 17.05
CA ASN A 15 2.97 -18.18 16.86
C ASN A 15 2.64 -17.84 15.40
N ALA A 16 1.35 -17.96 15.04
CA ALA A 16 0.83 -17.20 13.90
C ALA A 16 1.07 -15.72 14.27
N GLN A 17 2.07 -15.14 13.62
CA GLN A 17 2.53 -13.80 13.90
C GLN A 17 2.16 -12.94 12.71
N ASN A 18 1.17 -12.08 12.91
CA ASN A 18 0.85 -11.09 11.91
C ASN A 18 1.93 -10.01 11.91
N LEU A 19 2.32 -9.55 10.72
CA LEU A 19 3.18 -8.39 10.54
C LEU A 19 2.53 -7.43 9.56
N GLU A 20 2.26 -6.22 10.03
CA GLU A 20 1.84 -5.12 9.17
C GLU A 20 3.06 -4.36 8.65
N ILE A 21 3.07 -4.08 7.35
CA ILE A 21 4.00 -3.15 6.71
C ILE A 21 3.18 -2.02 6.12
N ASP A 22 3.32 -0.84 6.72
CA ASP A 22 2.48 0.32 6.42
C ASP A 22 3.15 1.30 5.44
N LYS A 23 2.36 1.87 4.53
CA LYS A 23 2.70 3.03 3.67
C LYS A 23 3.98 2.85 2.84
N ILE A 24 4.17 1.69 2.22
CA ILE A 24 5.21 1.54 1.20
C ILE A 24 4.84 2.41 0.01
N ARG A 25 5.73 3.35 -0.35
CA ARG A 25 5.59 4.22 -1.52
C ARG A 25 6.55 3.80 -2.61
N THR A 26 6.03 3.65 -3.82
CA THR A 26 6.81 3.31 -5.01
C THR A 26 6.20 3.89 -6.27
N ASP A 27 6.97 3.91 -7.35
CA ASP A 27 6.55 4.42 -8.65
C ASP A 27 6.32 3.24 -9.60
N LEU A 28 5.14 3.18 -10.22
CA LEU A 28 4.74 2.13 -11.17
C LEU A 28 4.61 2.70 -12.57
N TYR A 29 4.94 1.89 -13.58
CA TYR A 29 4.70 2.26 -14.97
C TYR A 29 3.20 2.32 -15.25
N SER A 30 2.77 3.39 -15.90
CA SER A 30 1.42 3.54 -16.44
C SER A 30 1.37 2.97 -17.86
N LYS A 31 0.29 2.25 -18.19
CA LYS A 31 -0.04 1.88 -19.57
C LYS A 31 -0.53 3.09 -20.38
N SER A 32 -1.10 4.08 -19.69
CA SER A 32 -1.52 5.35 -20.27
C SER A 32 -0.32 6.29 -20.47
N GLY A 33 0.30 6.22 -21.64
CA GLY A 33 1.41 7.10 -22.06
C GLY A 33 2.79 6.44 -21.99
N ALA A 34 3.68 6.81 -22.90
CA ALA A 34 5.03 6.25 -22.96
C ALA A 34 5.86 6.69 -21.73
N ASN A 35 6.35 5.72 -20.95
CA ASN A 35 7.25 5.93 -19.81
C ASN A 35 6.73 6.84 -18.69
N VAL A 36 5.41 6.91 -18.51
CA VAL A 36 4.82 7.66 -17.39
C VAL A 36 4.90 6.79 -16.13
N LEU A 37 5.54 7.32 -15.09
CA LEU A 37 5.54 6.73 -13.76
C LEU A 37 4.47 7.40 -12.89
N LYS A 38 3.66 6.58 -12.21
CA LYS A 38 2.66 7.02 -11.24
C LYS A 38 2.99 6.45 -9.87
N LYS A 39 2.92 7.32 -8.86
CA LYS A 39 3.23 6.93 -7.48
C LYS A 39 2.04 6.21 -6.87
N VAL A 40 2.33 5.13 -6.14
CA VAL A 40 1.36 4.40 -5.33
C VAL A 40 1.83 4.33 -3.89
N GLU A 41 0.87 4.20 -2.98
CA GLU A 41 1.07 3.87 -1.58
C GLU A 41 0.29 2.58 -1.28
N ILE A 42 0.94 1.62 -0.65
CA ILE A 42 0.35 0.34 -0.28
C ILE A 42 0.68 -0.01 1.17
N SER A 43 -0.31 -0.51 1.90
CA SER A 43 -0.14 -1.12 3.22
C SER A 43 -0.60 -2.58 3.17
N LEU A 44 0.20 -3.47 3.75
CA LEU A 44 0.00 -4.92 3.69
C LEU A 44 0.06 -5.50 5.10
N GLU A 45 -0.75 -6.53 5.34
CA GLU A 45 -0.61 -7.39 6.51
C GLU A 45 -0.27 -8.81 6.04
N PHE A 46 0.73 -9.40 6.67
CA PHE A 46 1.21 -10.74 6.39
C PHE A 46 0.84 -11.64 7.55
N ASP A 47 0.32 -12.83 7.26
CA ASP A 47 0.12 -13.89 8.23
C ASP A 47 1.09 -15.04 7.96
N GLY A 48 1.67 -15.59 9.03
CA GLY A 48 2.66 -16.66 8.95
C GLY A 48 3.57 -16.75 10.17
N ASN A 49 4.63 -17.55 10.04
CA ASN A 49 5.56 -17.84 11.12
C ASN A 49 6.86 -17.01 11.00
N ASN A 50 7.39 -16.55 12.14
CA ASN A 50 8.67 -15.83 12.24
C ASN A 50 8.75 -14.58 11.33
N LEU A 51 7.63 -13.90 11.08
CA LEU A 51 7.58 -12.78 10.15
C LEU A 51 8.37 -11.57 10.66
N LYS A 52 8.29 -11.28 11.96
CA LYS A 52 8.97 -10.13 12.58
C LYS A 52 10.49 -10.19 12.44
N GLU A 53 11.09 -11.37 12.56
CA GLU A 53 12.53 -11.57 12.37
C GLU A 53 12.97 -11.40 10.90
N ASN A 54 12.01 -11.45 9.98
CA ASN A 54 12.25 -11.40 8.55
C ASN A 54 11.64 -10.15 7.88
N GLU A 55 11.28 -9.12 8.67
CA GLU A 55 10.64 -7.89 8.20
C GLU A 55 11.37 -7.25 7.01
N ASN A 56 12.70 -7.12 7.09
CA ASN A 56 13.51 -6.55 5.99
C ASN A 56 13.38 -7.35 4.69
N LYS A 57 13.22 -8.67 4.76
CA LYS A 57 13.03 -9.53 3.58
C LYS A 57 11.63 -9.40 3.00
N LEU A 58 10.63 -9.20 3.86
CA LEU A 58 9.25 -8.90 3.46
C LEU A 58 9.20 -7.55 2.74
N ILE A 59 9.82 -6.50 3.30
CA ILE A 59 9.93 -5.18 2.67
C ILE A 59 10.63 -5.25 1.30
N ASP A 60 11.76 -5.97 1.19
CA ASP A 60 12.46 -6.17 -0.09
C ASP A 60 11.56 -6.88 -1.11
N ALA A 61 10.86 -7.93 -0.69
CA ALA A 61 9.97 -8.68 -1.56
C ALA A 61 8.81 -7.83 -2.07
N VAL A 62 8.19 -7.02 -1.20
CA VAL A 62 7.10 -6.11 -1.61
C VAL A 62 7.62 -5.12 -2.63
N ASN A 63 8.72 -4.40 -2.34
CA ASN A 63 9.30 -3.41 -3.25
C ASN A 63 9.70 -4.01 -4.60
N THR A 64 10.27 -5.22 -4.59
CA THR A 64 10.67 -5.92 -5.82
C THR A 64 9.46 -6.31 -6.65
N VAL A 65 8.47 -6.95 -6.01
CA VAL A 65 7.34 -7.56 -6.73
C VAL A 65 6.37 -6.51 -7.24
N ILE A 66 6.03 -5.50 -6.43
CA ILE A 66 5.06 -4.47 -6.83
C ILE A 66 5.57 -3.67 -8.05
N SER A 67 6.88 -3.43 -8.13
CA SER A 67 7.51 -2.69 -9.23
C SER A 67 7.40 -3.41 -10.59
N GLY A 68 7.06 -4.70 -10.58
CA GLY A 68 6.77 -5.47 -11.80
C GLY A 68 5.34 -5.31 -12.32
N PHE A 69 4.46 -4.59 -11.62
CA PHE A 69 3.08 -4.38 -12.02
C PHE A 69 2.89 -3.01 -12.66
N PHE A 70 1.98 -2.93 -13.63
CA PHE A 70 1.49 -1.65 -14.14
C PHE A 70 0.55 -0.99 -13.13
N TYR A 71 0.58 0.34 -13.09
CA TYR A 71 -0.29 1.16 -12.25
C TYR A 71 -1.76 0.78 -12.43
N GLU A 72 -2.25 0.68 -13.66
CA GLU A 72 -3.67 0.39 -13.90
C GLU A 72 -4.05 -1.03 -13.46
N ASP A 73 -3.13 -2.00 -13.58
CA ASP A 73 -3.43 -3.39 -13.27
C ASP A 73 -3.54 -3.63 -11.76
N ILE A 74 -2.68 -3.02 -10.95
CA ILE A 74 -2.61 -3.28 -9.50
C ILE A 74 -3.90 -2.87 -8.77
N PHE A 75 -4.70 -1.95 -9.32
CA PHE A 75 -5.98 -1.56 -8.73
C PHE A 75 -7.13 -2.54 -9.03
N THR A 76 -6.99 -3.41 -10.02
CA THR A 76 -8.01 -4.41 -10.36
C THR A 76 -8.00 -5.59 -9.39
N GLU A 77 -9.13 -6.29 -9.24
CA GLU A 77 -9.19 -7.52 -8.43
C GLU A 77 -8.20 -8.58 -8.92
N ILE A 78 -8.14 -8.79 -10.24
CA ILE A 78 -7.23 -9.74 -10.89
C ILE A 78 -5.77 -9.36 -10.60
N GLY A 79 -5.42 -8.08 -10.73
CA GLY A 79 -4.08 -7.58 -10.44
C GLY A 79 -3.68 -7.75 -8.98
N LYS A 80 -4.57 -7.45 -8.04
CA LYS A 80 -4.36 -7.67 -6.60
C LYS A 80 -4.10 -9.15 -6.30
N ASN A 81 -4.91 -10.05 -6.85
CA ASN A 81 -4.73 -11.49 -6.66
C ASN A 81 -3.43 -12.01 -7.28
N ASN A 82 -3.07 -11.50 -8.45
CA ASN A 82 -1.79 -11.83 -9.10
C ASN A 82 -0.60 -11.28 -8.32
N PHE A 83 -0.71 -10.09 -7.74
CA PHE A 83 0.32 -9.50 -6.88
C PHE A 83 0.57 -10.38 -5.66
N LYS A 84 -0.49 -10.73 -4.90
CA LYS A 84 -0.38 -11.62 -3.73
C LYS A 84 0.32 -12.95 -4.06
N LYS A 85 -0.14 -13.65 -5.11
CA LYS A 85 0.46 -14.91 -5.57
C LYS A 85 1.92 -14.76 -5.99
N THR A 86 2.24 -13.66 -6.67
CA THR A 86 3.62 -13.39 -7.11
C THR A 86 4.53 -13.12 -5.91
N LEU A 87 4.03 -12.35 -4.94
CA LEU A 87 4.75 -12.00 -3.71
C LEU A 87 5.03 -13.23 -2.85
N GLU A 88 4.01 -14.05 -2.62
CA GLU A 88 4.13 -15.33 -1.91
C GLU A 88 5.18 -16.24 -2.56
N LYS A 89 5.10 -16.44 -3.88
CA LYS A 89 6.06 -17.26 -4.63
C LYS A 89 7.48 -16.71 -4.58
N PHE A 90 7.64 -15.39 -4.59
CA PHE A 90 8.96 -14.75 -4.50
C PHE A 90 9.59 -14.97 -3.12
N LEU A 91 8.81 -14.77 -2.05
CA LEU A 91 9.23 -14.99 -0.66
C LEU A 91 9.64 -16.44 -0.41
N ASP A 92 8.85 -17.41 -0.87
CA ASP A 92 9.19 -18.83 -0.73
C ASP A 92 10.46 -19.17 -1.51
N LYS A 93 10.57 -18.75 -2.77
CA LYS A 93 11.73 -19.10 -3.60
C LYS A 93 13.03 -18.46 -3.12
N LYS A 94 13.03 -17.14 -2.89
CA LYS A 94 14.23 -16.36 -2.58
C LYS A 94 14.62 -16.46 -1.11
N TYR A 95 13.64 -16.40 -0.21
CA TYR A 95 13.88 -16.26 1.22
C TYR A 95 13.46 -17.48 2.05
N LYS A 96 12.82 -18.48 1.44
CA LYS A 96 12.30 -19.67 2.14
C LYS A 96 11.27 -19.33 3.21
N ILE A 97 10.56 -18.22 3.02
CA ILE A 97 9.47 -17.78 3.91
C ILE A 97 8.16 -18.26 3.29
N LYS A 98 7.42 -19.06 4.06
CA LYS A 98 6.05 -19.45 3.72
C LYS A 98 5.08 -18.58 4.49
N LEU A 99 4.11 -18.05 3.77
CA LEU A 99 3.02 -17.25 4.31
C LEU A 99 1.76 -18.09 4.33
N ASP A 100 0.90 -17.82 5.30
CA ASP A 100 -0.43 -18.41 5.37
C ASP A 100 -1.41 -17.55 4.56
N ASP A 101 -1.33 -16.22 4.68
CA ASP A 101 -2.10 -15.28 3.85
C ASP A 101 -1.40 -13.91 3.72
N ILE A 102 -1.87 -13.09 2.77
CA ILE A 102 -1.48 -11.70 2.54
C ILE A 102 -2.74 -10.85 2.39
N TYR A 103 -2.87 -9.82 3.21
CA TYR A 103 -3.94 -8.85 3.12
C TYR A 103 -3.42 -7.53 2.57
N ILE A 104 -4.17 -6.95 1.62
CA ILE A 104 -3.94 -5.57 1.18
C ILE A 104 -4.85 -4.70 2.03
N ILE A 105 -4.26 -4.03 3.02
CA ILE A 105 -4.99 -3.17 3.96
C ILE A 105 -5.40 -1.87 3.28
N SER A 106 -4.47 -1.28 2.52
CA SER A 106 -4.73 -0.09 1.72
C SER A 106 -3.94 -0.11 0.42
N LEU A 107 -4.51 0.49 -0.64
CA LEU A 107 -3.81 0.74 -1.90
C LEU A 107 -4.40 1.99 -2.54
N SER A 108 -3.57 3.01 -2.74
CA SER A 108 -3.98 4.29 -3.31
C SER A 108 -2.94 4.84 -4.27
N GLY A 109 -3.39 5.55 -5.30
CA GLY A 109 -2.52 6.42 -6.08
C GLY A 109 -2.14 7.64 -5.24
N VAL A 110 -0.87 8.03 -5.28
CA VAL A 110 -0.41 9.29 -4.69
C VAL A 110 -0.41 10.31 -5.81
N GLU A 111 -1.53 11.01 -5.97
CA GLU A 111 -1.62 12.13 -6.90
C GLU A 111 -0.69 13.25 -6.43
N LYS A 112 0.06 13.84 -7.36
CA LYS A 112 0.78 15.08 -7.07
C LYS A 112 -0.28 16.16 -6.88
N PHE A 113 -0.22 16.85 -5.74
CA PHE A 113 -1.06 18.01 -5.48
C PHE A 113 -0.98 18.99 -6.65
N ASP A 114 -2.11 19.23 -7.31
CA ASP A 114 -2.17 20.18 -8.43
C ASP A 114 -2.20 21.60 -7.86
N LEU A 115 -1.01 22.23 -7.81
CA LEU A 115 -0.84 23.61 -7.37
C LEU A 115 -1.65 24.60 -8.23
N GLU A 116 -1.90 24.30 -9.51
CA GLU A 116 -2.68 25.17 -10.39
C GLU A 116 -4.18 25.03 -10.13
N GLU A 117 -4.66 23.83 -9.83
CA GLU A 117 -6.02 23.64 -9.30
C GLU A 117 -6.21 24.37 -7.97
N PHE A 118 -5.25 24.23 -7.05
CA PHE A 118 -5.31 24.93 -5.77
C PHE A 118 -5.26 26.45 -5.93
N LYS A 119 -4.41 26.97 -6.82
CA LYS A 119 -4.35 28.40 -7.13
C LYS A 119 -5.68 28.92 -7.71
N ARG A 120 -6.28 28.20 -8.67
CA ARG A 120 -7.60 28.52 -9.22
C ARG A 120 -8.69 28.52 -8.15
N PHE A 121 -8.64 27.56 -7.22
CA PHE A 121 -9.54 27.53 -6.07
C PHE A 121 -9.42 28.79 -5.19
N LEU A 122 -8.19 29.20 -4.84
CA LEU A 122 -7.94 30.42 -4.07
C LEU A 122 -8.45 31.67 -4.79
N GLU A 123 -8.11 31.83 -6.08
CA GLU A 123 -8.58 32.96 -6.90
C GLU A 123 -10.12 33.02 -6.98
N SER A 124 -10.79 31.87 -7.11
CA SER A 124 -12.26 31.80 -7.12
C SER A 124 -12.90 32.17 -5.77
N THR A 125 -12.17 31.96 -4.68
CA THR A 125 -12.63 32.29 -3.32
C THR A 125 -12.44 33.78 -3.03
N GLU A 126 -11.27 34.34 -3.38
CA GLU A 126 -11.01 35.78 -3.26
C GLU A 126 -11.93 36.62 -4.18
N ALA A 127 -12.25 36.12 -5.37
CA ALA A 127 -13.19 36.75 -6.29
C ALA A 127 -14.62 36.83 -5.70
N LYS A 128 -15.04 35.80 -4.93
CA LYS A 128 -16.32 35.79 -4.22
C LYS A 128 -16.35 36.79 -3.06
N GLU A 129 -15.26 36.93 -2.31
CA GLU A 129 -15.17 37.93 -1.23
C GLU A 129 -15.22 39.37 -1.76
N LYS A 130 -14.55 39.65 -2.88
CA LYS A 130 -14.60 40.98 -3.53
C LYS A 130 -15.96 41.29 -4.15
N GLY A 131 -16.69 40.28 -4.63
CA GLY A 131 -18.05 40.42 -5.15
C GLY A 131 -19.06 40.84 -4.06
N MET A 132 -19.00 40.20 -2.88
CA MET A 132 -19.86 40.53 -1.73
C MET A 132 -19.64 41.96 -1.19
N GLY A 133 -18.41 42.48 -1.23
CA GLY A 133 -18.13 43.85 -0.81
C GLY A 133 -18.75 44.94 -1.70
N SER A 134 -19.07 44.61 -2.96
CA SER A 134 -19.66 45.56 -3.91
C SER A 134 -21.19 45.60 -3.83
N GLU A 135 -21.85 44.50 -3.49
CA GLU A 135 -23.31 44.45 -3.33
C GLU A 135 -23.78 45.12 -2.04
N VAL A 136 -23.02 45.01 -0.94
CA VAL A 136 -23.36 45.66 0.34
C VAL A 136 -23.29 47.19 0.25
N LYS A 137 -22.43 47.76 -0.60
CA LYS A 137 -22.33 49.23 -0.78
C LYS A 137 -23.41 49.83 -1.70
N LYS A 138 -24.13 49.02 -2.48
CA LYS A 138 -25.26 49.49 -3.29
C LYS A 138 -26.60 49.38 -2.57
N ALA A 139 -26.64 48.75 -1.40
CA ALA A 139 -27.83 48.54 -0.59
C ALA A 139 -27.90 49.42 0.68
N LEU A 140 -26.95 50.36 0.86
CA LEU A 140 -26.95 51.39 1.91
C LEU A 140 -27.14 52.78 1.30
#